data_AF-A0A4V2YY52-F1
#
_entry.id   AF-A0A4V2YY52-F1
#
_cell.length_a   1.000
_cell.length_b   1.000
_cell.length_c   1.000
_cell.angle_alpha   90.00
_cell.angle_beta   90.00
_cell.angle_gamma   90.00
#
_symmetry.space_group_name_H-M   'P 1'
#
loop_
_entity.id
_entity.type
_entity.pdbx_description
1 polymer ?
#
loop_
_entity_poly.entity_id
_entity_poly.type
_entity_poly.pdbx_seq_one_letter_code
_entity_poly.pdbx_strand_id
1 'polypeptide(L)'
;MAEDVIGSLLDGLGPDLYRENAFRVTGLAVSASARDIRRHTERLRVASRFETDAPAETVLFGEPPDPAETRQAAQRLRDPARRLLDEFFWFWPLEAGRPDQAVAALRRGDTAEAERVWKDDGSAVAQHNLAVLAHARALDSSDPALWHEVFETWQRVVRDDPFWMLLETRAREFADPRLGPGTAARLREDLPEALLGINARLAVTALRDGRRSEAEAHIGFMNRSGFDRLDIAEALRRAVEPDAARLRSIGEKAERAVDADPAEGAEAAQRLLDQAAPLLDALAIALPPDHPVLRGAKDDVAVRTLHCVIPYCNETDDWKSAVQVIERALPVAATKAVRKRLKDSLATVRSNLSYSTCWFCKDLPSSDRSVFEQKLYGNVRHTMGRVTWQVLTVNVPRCAPCRSAHVRRRLTVFGSAAVTVAAGAYVGFGLFAINWVFFGFLTLVGAFIAVCVILGSGAGALPPAETGKLREFPPVRDRLSTGAWFLGAKPPGVN
;
A
#
# COMPACT_ATOMS: atom_id res chain seq x y z
N MET A 1 -1.33 -8.12 39.42
CA MET A 1 -2.11 -8.05 38.18
C MET A 1 -2.26 -9.48 37.71
N ALA A 2 -3.42 -10.11 37.88
CA ALA A 2 -3.65 -11.43 37.30
C ALA A 2 -3.61 -11.25 35.77
N GLU A 3 -2.86 -12.11 35.08
CA GLU A 3 -2.82 -12.15 33.63
C GLU A 3 -4.24 -12.34 33.09
N ASP A 4 -4.66 -11.53 32.11
CA ASP A 4 -6.00 -11.61 31.54
C ASP A 4 -6.09 -12.78 30.55
N VAL A 5 -6.19 -13.98 31.13
CA VAL A 5 -6.21 -15.24 30.38
C VAL A 5 -7.41 -15.32 29.44
N ILE A 6 -8.54 -14.73 29.80
CA ILE A 6 -9.76 -14.78 28.99
C ILE A 6 -9.65 -13.89 27.75
N GLY A 7 -9.20 -12.64 27.90
CA GLY A 7 -8.95 -11.75 26.77
C GLY A 7 -8.00 -12.37 25.74
N SER A 8 -6.89 -12.97 26.20
CA SER A 8 -5.95 -13.67 25.31
C SER A 8 -6.57 -14.86 24.57
N LEU A 9 -7.53 -15.57 25.17
CA LEU A 9 -8.22 -16.67 24.51
C LEU A 9 -9.25 -16.16 23.49
N LEU A 10 -9.92 -15.03 23.78
CA LEU A 10 -10.83 -14.36 22.85
C LEU A 10 -10.10 -13.85 21.59
N ASP A 11 -8.87 -13.35 21.73
CA ASP A 11 -8.03 -12.94 20.60
C ASP A 11 -7.75 -14.10 19.61
N GLY A 12 -7.83 -15.34 20.10
CA GLY A 12 -7.63 -16.57 19.33
C GLY A 12 -8.86 -17.07 18.56
N LEU A 13 -10.05 -16.46 18.73
CA LEU A 13 -11.25 -16.92 18.03
C LEU A 13 -11.15 -16.74 16.52
N GLY A 14 -11.61 -17.73 15.77
CA GLY A 14 -11.58 -17.74 14.31
C GLY A 14 -12.84 -18.35 13.68
N PRO A 15 -12.88 -18.45 12.35
CA PRO A 15 -14.02 -18.99 11.61
C PRO A 15 -14.40 -20.43 12.00
N ASP A 16 -13.45 -21.21 12.50
CA ASP A 16 -13.66 -22.61 12.91
C ASP A 16 -14.16 -22.76 14.36
N LEU A 17 -14.59 -21.65 15.00
CA LEU A 17 -15.04 -21.58 16.40
C LEU A 17 -15.88 -22.77 16.87
N TYR A 18 -16.91 -23.13 16.11
CA TYR A 18 -17.83 -24.21 16.48
C TYR A 18 -17.38 -25.59 16.01
N ARG A 19 -16.57 -25.65 14.92
CA ARG A 19 -15.99 -26.89 14.40
C ARG A 19 -14.93 -27.45 15.35
N GLU A 20 -14.13 -26.56 15.93
CA GLU A 20 -13.07 -26.89 16.90
C GLU A 20 -13.56 -26.91 18.36
N ASN A 21 -14.83 -26.55 18.61
CA ASN A 21 -15.36 -26.50 19.97
C ASN A 21 -15.22 -27.89 20.63
N ALA A 22 -14.64 -27.94 21.82
CA ALA A 22 -14.31 -29.21 22.45
C ALA A 22 -15.54 -30.07 22.80
N PHE A 23 -16.70 -29.47 23.04
CA PHE A 23 -17.95 -30.21 23.27
C PHE A 23 -18.59 -30.72 21.98
N ARG A 24 -18.40 -30.01 20.86
CA ARG A 24 -18.72 -30.53 19.52
C ARG A 24 -17.90 -31.77 19.21
N VAL A 25 -16.58 -31.64 19.34
CA VAL A 25 -15.62 -32.68 18.98
C VAL A 25 -15.73 -33.92 19.87
N THR A 26 -15.98 -33.76 21.17
CA THR A 26 -16.07 -34.90 22.10
C THR A 26 -17.49 -35.48 22.24
N GLY A 27 -18.52 -34.77 21.77
CA GLY A 27 -19.93 -35.12 22.01
C GLY A 27 -20.38 -35.02 23.48
N LEU A 28 -19.49 -34.59 24.38
CA LEU A 28 -19.80 -34.42 25.80
C LEU A 28 -20.77 -33.25 26.01
N ALA A 29 -21.62 -33.37 27.04
CA ALA A 29 -22.43 -32.24 27.48
C ALA A 29 -21.56 -31.21 28.23
N VAL A 30 -21.95 -29.93 28.21
CA VAL A 30 -21.29 -28.87 29.00
C VAL A 30 -21.28 -29.17 30.51
N SER A 31 -22.28 -29.94 30.97
CA SER A 31 -22.37 -30.42 32.36
C SER A 31 -21.42 -31.58 32.70
N ALA A 32 -20.63 -32.10 31.75
CA ALA A 32 -19.76 -33.26 31.96
C ALA A 32 -18.75 -33.00 33.09
N SER A 33 -18.71 -33.89 34.08
CA SER A 33 -17.77 -33.78 35.20
C SER A 33 -16.34 -34.11 34.77
N ALA A 34 -15.35 -33.74 35.59
CA ALA A 34 -13.96 -34.17 35.37
C ALA A 34 -13.82 -35.70 35.32
N ARG A 35 -14.71 -36.44 36.01
CA ARG A 35 -14.77 -37.91 35.94
C ARG A 35 -15.28 -38.39 34.58
N ASP A 36 -16.31 -37.73 34.04
CA ASP A 36 -16.88 -38.09 32.74
C ASP A 36 -15.88 -37.83 31.62
N ILE A 37 -15.18 -36.69 31.66
CA ILE A 37 -14.10 -36.36 30.71
C ILE A 37 -13.00 -37.44 30.76
N ARG A 38 -12.51 -37.79 31.96
CA ARG A 38 -11.49 -38.86 32.12
C ARG A 38 -11.97 -40.21 31.57
N ARG A 39 -13.21 -40.59 31.87
CA ARG A 39 -13.82 -41.83 31.39
C ARG A 39 -13.93 -41.84 29.87
N HIS A 40 -14.32 -40.71 29.27
CA HIS A 40 -14.41 -40.56 27.82
C HIS A 40 -13.03 -40.65 27.15
N THR A 41 -12.01 -39.97 27.69
CA THR A 41 -10.62 -40.08 27.19
C THR A 41 -10.11 -41.52 27.23
N GLU A 42 -10.37 -42.25 28.31
CA GLU A 42 -9.93 -43.66 28.42
C GLU A 42 -10.66 -44.56 27.43
N ARG A 43 -11.97 -44.36 27.23
CA ARG A 43 -12.74 -45.06 26.20
C ARG A 43 -12.17 -44.85 24.79
N LEU A 44 -11.85 -43.60 24.43
CA LEU A 44 -11.24 -43.28 23.13
C LEU A 44 -9.87 -43.93 22.96
N ARG A 45 -9.05 -43.97 24.03
CA ARG A 45 -7.73 -44.62 24.02
C ARG A 45 -7.83 -46.14 23.82
N VAL A 46 -8.87 -46.77 24.38
CA VAL A 46 -9.13 -48.19 24.19
C VAL A 46 -9.70 -48.46 22.81
N ALA A 47 -10.68 -47.68 22.35
CA ALA A 47 -11.30 -47.83 21.02
C ALA A 47 -10.29 -47.65 19.88
N SER A 48 -9.34 -46.72 20.01
CA SER A 48 -8.29 -46.52 19.01
C SER A 48 -7.31 -47.68 18.86
N ARG A 49 -7.32 -48.67 19.79
CA ARG A 49 -6.50 -49.88 19.70
C ARG A 49 -7.17 -51.02 18.94
N PHE A 50 -8.47 -50.91 18.67
CA PHE A 50 -9.29 -52.00 18.13
C PHE A 50 -9.97 -51.70 16.79
N GLU A 51 -9.52 -50.66 16.06
CA GLU A 51 -10.08 -50.22 14.74
C GLU A 51 -11.61 -50.38 14.66
N THR A 52 -12.31 -50.01 15.73
CA THR A 52 -13.76 -50.17 15.79
C THR A 52 -14.37 -48.86 15.35
N ASP A 53 -15.11 -48.89 14.24
CA ASP A 53 -15.93 -47.77 13.77
C ASP A 53 -16.94 -47.41 14.85
N ALA A 54 -16.60 -46.40 15.65
CA ALA A 54 -17.56 -45.80 16.57
C ALA A 54 -18.64 -45.10 15.73
N PRO A 55 -19.93 -45.26 16.07
CA PRO A 55 -21.00 -44.55 15.36
C PRO A 55 -20.73 -43.05 15.45
N ALA A 56 -20.80 -42.36 14.31
CA ALA A 56 -20.60 -40.92 14.20
C ALA A 56 -21.68 -40.19 15.03
N GLU A 57 -21.38 -39.87 16.29
CA GLU A 57 -22.22 -39.05 17.13
C GLU A 57 -22.12 -37.60 16.66
N THR A 58 -23.14 -37.17 15.90
CA THR A 58 -23.47 -35.78 15.51
C THR A 58 -22.61 -35.16 14.40
N VAL A 59 -23.23 -34.95 13.23
CA VAL A 59 -22.68 -34.19 12.07
C VAL A 59 -23.01 -32.70 12.17
N LEU A 60 -23.23 -32.20 13.39
CA LEU A 60 -23.49 -30.77 13.57
C LEU A 60 -22.19 -30.02 13.37
N PHE A 61 -22.22 -29.16 12.35
CA PHE A 61 -21.20 -28.20 12.02
C PHE A 61 -19.83 -28.84 11.69
N GLY A 62 -19.63 -29.18 10.41
CA GLY A 62 -18.38 -29.77 9.89
C GLY A 62 -18.34 -31.30 9.85
N GLU A 63 -17.19 -31.83 9.41
CA GLU A 63 -16.94 -33.27 9.25
C GLU A 63 -16.77 -33.99 10.60
N PRO A 64 -17.07 -35.31 10.69
CA PRO A 64 -16.84 -36.07 11.91
C PRO A 64 -15.39 -35.97 12.39
N PRO A 65 -15.14 -35.71 13.68
CA PRO A 65 -13.79 -35.52 14.19
C PRO A 65 -13.01 -36.83 14.19
N ASP A 66 -11.71 -36.74 13.96
CA ASP A 66 -10.84 -37.90 14.04
C ASP A 66 -10.50 -38.28 15.51
N PRO A 67 -9.99 -39.50 15.76
CA PRO A 67 -9.65 -39.92 17.13
C PRO A 67 -8.56 -39.09 17.81
N ALA A 68 -7.64 -38.47 17.06
CA ALA A 68 -6.60 -37.60 17.60
C ALA A 68 -7.16 -36.23 18.01
N GLU A 69 -7.98 -35.62 17.17
CA GLU A 69 -8.74 -34.39 17.46
C GLU A 69 -9.59 -34.59 18.71
N THR A 70 -10.30 -35.71 18.80
CA THR A 70 -11.15 -36.04 19.96
C THR A 70 -10.34 -36.12 21.26
N ARG A 71 -9.14 -36.71 21.22
CA ARG A 71 -8.25 -36.75 22.39
C ARG A 71 -7.72 -35.37 22.77
N GLN A 72 -7.34 -34.54 21.79
CA GLN A 72 -6.86 -33.19 22.03
C GLN A 72 -7.95 -32.29 22.63
N ALA A 73 -9.17 -32.37 22.11
CA ALA A 73 -10.34 -31.68 22.64
C ALA A 73 -10.64 -32.11 24.09
N ALA A 74 -10.63 -33.41 24.38
CA ALA A 74 -10.83 -33.90 25.74
C ALA A 74 -9.73 -33.43 26.72
N GLN A 75 -8.48 -33.28 26.25
CA GLN A 75 -7.39 -32.71 27.04
C GLN A 75 -7.57 -31.20 27.25
N ARG A 76 -8.03 -30.46 26.23
CA ARG A 76 -8.35 -29.03 26.31
C ARG A 76 -9.41 -28.72 27.37
N LEU A 77 -10.43 -29.57 27.51
CA LEU A 77 -11.46 -29.47 28.55
C LEU A 77 -10.94 -29.60 30.00
N ARG A 78 -9.67 -29.96 30.20
CA ARG A 78 -9.05 -30.01 31.53
C ARG A 78 -8.54 -28.65 32.00
N ASP A 79 -8.30 -27.70 31.10
CA ASP A 79 -7.97 -26.32 31.48
C ASP A 79 -9.28 -25.56 31.76
N PRO A 80 -9.52 -25.07 32.99
CA PRO A 80 -10.77 -24.40 33.33
C PRO A 80 -11.08 -23.15 32.51
N ALA A 81 -10.09 -22.33 32.16
CA ALA A 81 -10.31 -21.11 31.41
C ALA A 81 -10.71 -21.40 29.96
N ARG A 82 -10.01 -22.34 29.31
CA ARG A 82 -10.39 -22.81 27.97
C ARG A 82 -11.75 -23.50 27.97
N ARG A 83 -12.02 -24.32 28.99
CA ARG A 83 -13.30 -24.99 29.15
C ARG A 83 -14.44 -23.99 29.32
N LEU A 84 -14.29 -22.95 30.14
CA LEU A 84 -15.32 -21.92 30.31
C LEU A 84 -15.64 -21.24 28.96
N LEU A 85 -14.63 -20.96 28.15
CA LEU A 85 -14.83 -20.37 26.82
C LEU A 85 -15.49 -21.34 25.84
N ASP A 86 -15.08 -22.62 25.86
CA ASP A 86 -15.73 -23.66 25.06
C ASP A 86 -17.19 -23.88 25.51
N GLU A 87 -17.49 -23.74 26.81
CA GLU A 87 -18.86 -23.78 27.34
C GLU A 87 -19.65 -22.55 26.86
N PHE A 88 -19.06 -21.35 26.92
CA PHE A 88 -19.68 -20.12 26.44
C PHE A 88 -20.04 -20.20 24.94
N PHE A 89 -19.17 -20.74 24.09
CA PHE A 89 -19.49 -20.91 22.67
C PHE A 89 -20.16 -22.26 22.34
N TRP A 90 -20.95 -22.81 23.27
CA TRP A 90 -21.69 -24.05 23.04
C TRP A 90 -23.10 -24.02 23.64
N PHE A 91 -23.87 -25.09 23.41
CA PHE A 91 -25.27 -25.18 23.83
C PHE A 91 -25.39 -25.62 25.29
N TRP A 92 -26.14 -24.85 26.07
CA TRP A 92 -26.43 -25.11 27.48
C TRP A 92 -27.82 -25.74 27.63
N PRO A 93 -28.01 -26.68 28.58
CA PRO A 93 -29.35 -27.16 28.90
C PRO A 93 -30.15 -26.05 29.60
N LEU A 94 -31.44 -25.92 29.27
CA LEU A 94 -32.38 -25.00 29.92
C LEU A 94 -32.52 -25.29 31.42
N GLU A 95 -32.52 -26.57 31.79
CA GLU A 95 -32.54 -27.02 33.18
C GLU A 95 -31.29 -27.84 33.50
N ALA A 96 -30.53 -27.41 34.51
CA ALA A 96 -29.32 -28.09 34.94
C ALA A 96 -29.62 -29.54 35.38
N GLY A 97 -28.89 -30.50 34.80
CA GLY A 97 -28.98 -31.92 35.18
C GLY A 97 -30.18 -32.68 34.59
N ARG A 98 -30.99 -32.07 33.72
CA ARG A 98 -32.08 -32.74 33.00
C ARG A 98 -31.78 -32.86 31.50
N PRO A 99 -32.27 -33.93 30.84
CA PRO A 99 -32.19 -34.04 29.39
C PRO A 99 -32.98 -32.88 28.75
N ASP A 100 -32.28 -32.07 27.97
CA ASP A 100 -32.86 -30.93 27.27
C ASP A 100 -33.41 -31.38 25.90
N GLN A 101 -34.69 -31.11 25.65
CA GLN A 101 -35.36 -31.49 24.40
C GLN A 101 -34.73 -30.82 23.17
N ALA A 102 -34.30 -29.55 23.28
CA ALA A 102 -33.68 -28.80 22.19
C ALA A 102 -32.27 -29.30 21.89
N VAL A 103 -31.45 -29.57 22.91
CA VAL A 103 -30.11 -30.16 22.73
C VAL A 103 -30.22 -31.58 22.15
N ALA A 104 -31.23 -32.35 22.55
CA ALA A 104 -31.51 -33.65 21.95
C ALA A 104 -31.98 -33.54 20.49
N ALA A 105 -32.76 -32.52 20.13
CA ALA A 105 -33.17 -32.24 18.75
C ALA A 105 -31.95 -31.88 17.88
N LEU A 106 -31.07 -31.02 18.38
CA LEU A 106 -29.79 -30.71 17.75
C LEU A 106 -28.96 -31.97 17.46
N ARG A 107 -28.83 -32.88 18.43
CA ARG A 107 -28.09 -34.14 18.22
C ARG A 107 -28.65 -35.01 17.09
N ARG A 108 -29.95 -34.88 16.77
CA ARG A 108 -30.61 -35.55 15.64
C ARG A 108 -30.54 -34.77 14.33
N GLY A 109 -29.90 -33.60 14.32
CA GLY A 109 -29.86 -32.69 13.17
C GLY A 109 -31.10 -31.81 13.02
N ASP A 110 -32.06 -31.88 13.94
CA ASP A 110 -33.31 -31.11 13.89
C ASP A 110 -33.11 -29.73 14.53
N THR A 111 -32.45 -28.84 13.77
CA THR A 111 -32.15 -27.48 14.23
C THR A 111 -33.39 -26.59 14.31
N ALA A 112 -34.44 -26.89 13.53
CA ALA A 112 -35.68 -26.13 13.52
C ALA A 112 -36.49 -26.36 14.81
N GLU A 113 -36.57 -27.61 15.28
CA GLU A 113 -37.22 -27.92 16.55
C GLU A 113 -36.45 -27.32 17.74
N ALA A 114 -35.12 -27.41 17.73
CA ALA A 114 -34.30 -26.79 18.78
C ALA A 114 -34.53 -25.28 18.88
N GLU A 115 -34.53 -24.59 17.74
CA GLU A 115 -34.80 -23.17 17.65
C GLU A 115 -36.20 -22.80 18.15
N ARG A 116 -37.22 -23.58 17.78
CA ARG A 116 -38.60 -23.37 18.24
C ARG A 116 -38.69 -23.49 19.77
N VAL A 117 -38.12 -24.53 20.35
CA VAL A 117 -38.13 -24.75 21.80
C VAL A 117 -37.47 -23.58 22.54
N TRP A 118 -36.33 -23.07 22.06
CA TRP A 118 -35.68 -21.91 22.69
C TRP A 118 -36.45 -20.60 22.51
N LYS A 119 -37.08 -20.38 21.35
CA LYS A 119 -37.94 -19.20 21.14
C LYS A 119 -39.16 -19.22 22.07
N ASP A 120 -39.75 -20.40 22.31
CA ASP A 120 -40.90 -20.57 23.18
C ASP A 120 -40.54 -20.38 24.67
N ASP A 121 -39.34 -20.82 25.10
CA ASP A 121 -38.85 -20.70 26.47
C ASP A 121 -38.45 -19.25 26.85
N GLY A 122 -37.65 -18.60 26.00
CA GLY A 122 -37.28 -17.19 26.16
C GLY A 122 -36.33 -16.87 27.34
N SER A 123 -35.84 -17.87 28.08
CA SER A 123 -34.87 -17.65 29.16
C SER A 123 -33.53 -17.10 28.66
N ALA A 124 -32.72 -16.60 29.59
CA ALA A 124 -31.34 -16.19 29.36
C ALA A 124 -30.51 -17.25 28.62
N VAL A 125 -30.66 -18.52 29.02
CA VAL A 125 -29.97 -19.66 28.40
C VAL A 125 -30.50 -19.91 26.98
N ALA A 126 -31.81 -19.83 26.78
CA ALA A 126 -32.43 -19.98 25.47
C ALA A 126 -31.96 -18.90 24.48
N GLN A 127 -31.91 -17.64 24.93
CA GLN A 127 -31.41 -16.52 24.11
C GLN A 127 -29.94 -16.69 23.74
N HIS A 128 -29.11 -17.13 24.68
CA HIS A 128 -27.73 -17.49 24.41
C HIS A 128 -27.59 -18.61 23.38
N ASN A 129 -28.34 -19.70 23.55
CA ASN A 129 -28.30 -20.83 22.63
C ASN A 129 -28.75 -20.46 21.21
N LEU A 130 -29.73 -19.55 21.08
CA LEU A 130 -30.13 -18.98 19.79
C LEU A 130 -28.98 -18.19 19.13
N ALA A 131 -28.22 -17.43 19.91
CA ALA A 131 -27.04 -16.71 19.39
C ALA A 131 -25.94 -17.66 18.91
N VAL A 132 -25.65 -18.72 19.68
CA VAL A 132 -24.73 -19.78 19.29
C VAL A 132 -25.19 -20.47 18.00
N LEU A 133 -26.48 -20.83 17.90
CA LEU A 133 -27.03 -21.50 16.73
C LEU A 133 -26.99 -20.63 15.48
N ALA A 134 -27.39 -19.36 15.58
CA ALA A 134 -27.36 -18.41 14.47
C ALA A 134 -25.93 -18.24 13.95
N HIS A 135 -24.95 -18.09 14.86
CA HIS A 135 -23.56 -17.90 14.49
C HIS A 135 -22.93 -19.15 13.88
N ALA A 136 -23.21 -20.34 14.43
CA ALA A 136 -22.75 -21.60 13.85
C ALA A 136 -23.30 -21.81 12.43
N ARG A 137 -24.58 -21.52 12.19
CA ARG A 137 -25.19 -21.57 10.85
C ARG A 137 -24.56 -20.58 9.88
N ALA A 138 -24.28 -19.36 10.33
CA ALA A 138 -23.66 -18.33 9.49
C ALA A 138 -22.21 -18.69 9.09
N LEU A 139 -21.47 -19.37 9.97
CA LEU A 139 -20.10 -19.82 9.68
C LEU A 139 -20.03 -21.04 8.75
N ASP A 140 -21.04 -21.91 8.78
CA ASP A 140 -21.11 -23.09 7.89
C ASP A 140 -21.86 -22.85 6.58
N SER A 141 -22.45 -21.67 6.42
CA SER A 141 -23.20 -21.28 5.22
C SER A 141 -22.45 -20.19 4.46
N SER A 142 -22.59 -20.20 3.13
CA SER A 142 -22.16 -19.06 2.30
C SER A 142 -23.24 -17.98 2.19
N ASP A 143 -24.40 -18.15 2.85
CA ASP A 143 -25.51 -17.19 2.80
C ASP A 143 -25.20 -15.95 3.67
N PRO A 144 -24.97 -14.78 3.05
CA PRO A 144 -24.63 -13.57 3.77
C PRO A 144 -25.80 -13.02 4.61
N ALA A 145 -27.05 -13.41 4.32
CA ALA A 145 -28.23 -12.91 5.03
C ALA A 145 -28.26 -13.32 6.51
N LEU A 146 -27.60 -14.43 6.86
CA LEU A 146 -27.58 -14.98 8.22
C LEU A 146 -26.83 -14.07 9.22
N TRP A 147 -25.87 -13.27 8.76
CA TRP A 147 -25.06 -12.41 9.62
C TRP A 147 -25.86 -11.32 10.34
N HIS A 148 -27.02 -10.93 9.81
CA HIS A 148 -27.90 -9.99 10.50
C HIS A 148 -28.45 -10.60 11.80
N GLU A 149 -28.93 -11.84 11.73
CA GLU A 149 -29.47 -12.56 12.89
C GLU A 149 -28.38 -12.85 13.93
N VAL A 150 -27.15 -13.15 13.49
CA VAL A 150 -25.99 -13.35 14.38
C VAL A 150 -25.77 -12.15 15.28
N PHE A 151 -25.61 -10.95 14.70
CA PHE A 151 -25.33 -9.77 15.50
C PHE A 151 -26.53 -9.34 16.34
N GLU A 152 -27.75 -9.52 15.84
CA GLU A 152 -28.96 -9.22 16.60
C GLU A 152 -29.09 -10.11 17.84
N THR A 153 -28.86 -11.42 17.71
CA THR A 153 -28.94 -12.36 18.84
C THR A 153 -27.81 -12.14 19.84
N TRP A 154 -26.57 -11.93 19.40
CA TRP A 154 -25.45 -11.62 20.29
C TRP A 154 -25.61 -10.29 21.03
N GLN A 155 -26.19 -9.26 20.41
CA GLN A 155 -26.51 -8.02 21.11
C GLN A 155 -27.47 -8.24 22.28
N ARG A 156 -28.47 -9.12 22.12
CA ARG A 156 -29.40 -9.44 23.21
C ARG A 156 -28.64 -10.11 24.36
N VAL A 157 -27.78 -11.08 24.07
CA VAL A 157 -26.92 -11.74 25.07
C VAL A 157 -26.02 -10.73 25.79
N VAL A 158 -25.35 -9.83 25.06
CA VAL A 158 -24.51 -8.77 25.65
C VAL A 158 -25.30 -7.88 26.61
N ARG A 159 -26.61 -7.69 26.41
CA ARG A 159 -27.47 -6.88 27.29
C ARG A 159 -28.18 -7.70 28.39
N ASP A 160 -28.08 -9.02 28.36
CA ASP A 160 -28.82 -9.91 29.26
C ASP A 160 -28.07 -10.19 30.58
N ASP A 161 -28.26 -9.32 31.57
CA ASP A 161 -27.63 -9.46 32.89
C ASP A 161 -27.84 -10.83 33.56
N PRO A 162 -29.04 -11.47 33.49
CA PRO A 162 -29.25 -12.83 34.00
C PRO A 162 -28.27 -13.87 33.45
N PHE A 163 -28.01 -13.88 32.13
CA PHE A 163 -27.03 -14.80 31.55
C PHE A 163 -25.63 -14.56 32.10
N TRP A 164 -25.20 -13.30 32.23
CA TRP A 164 -23.86 -12.99 32.75
C TRP A 164 -23.69 -13.36 34.23
N MET A 165 -24.76 -13.27 35.04
CA MET A 165 -24.75 -13.78 36.42
C MET A 165 -24.64 -15.31 36.49
N LEU A 166 -25.30 -16.02 35.58
CA LEU A 166 -25.16 -17.47 35.43
C LEU A 166 -23.71 -17.84 35.10
N LEU A 167 -23.13 -17.16 34.12
CA LEU A 167 -21.75 -17.41 33.69
C LEU A 167 -20.72 -17.10 34.79
N GLU A 168 -20.91 -16.02 35.55
CA GLU A 168 -20.07 -15.69 36.70
C GLU A 168 -20.16 -16.77 37.80
N THR A 169 -21.35 -17.32 38.02
CA THR A 169 -21.55 -18.45 38.94
C THR A 169 -20.80 -19.67 38.44
N ARG A 170 -20.91 -19.97 37.14
CA ARG A 170 -20.19 -21.08 36.52
C ARG A 170 -18.67 -20.93 36.60
N ALA A 171 -18.14 -19.73 36.35
CA ALA A 171 -16.71 -19.45 36.47
C ALA A 171 -16.18 -19.75 37.88
N ARG A 172 -16.95 -19.37 38.92
CA ARG A 172 -16.61 -19.65 40.32
C ARG A 172 -16.60 -21.14 40.67
N GLU A 173 -17.47 -21.94 40.06
CA GLU A 173 -17.52 -23.40 40.29
C GLU A 173 -16.23 -24.12 39.88
N PHE A 174 -15.47 -23.58 38.93
CA PHE A 174 -14.18 -24.15 38.54
C PHE A 174 -13.11 -24.03 39.63
N ALA A 175 -13.27 -23.10 40.57
CA ALA A 175 -12.30 -22.82 41.65
C ALA A 175 -10.86 -22.61 41.14
N ASP A 176 -10.71 -22.06 39.92
CA ASP A 176 -9.41 -21.74 39.31
C ASP A 176 -9.02 -20.29 39.66
N PRO A 177 -7.83 -20.01 40.21
CA PRO A 177 -7.40 -18.66 40.56
C PRO A 177 -7.39 -17.67 39.38
N ARG A 178 -7.32 -18.15 38.14
CA ARG A 178 -7.38 -17.34 36.90
C ARG A 178 -8.81 -16.89 36.60
N LEU A 179 -9.82 -17.59 37.11
CA LEU A 179 -11.25 -17.31 36.93
C LEU A 179 -11.84 -16.64 38.19
N GLY A 180 -11.24 -15.52 38.57
CA GLY A 180 -11.65 -14.75 39.75
C GLY A 180 -12.93 -13.91 39.54
N PRO A 181 -13.36 -13.15 40.57
CA PRO A 181 -14.49 -12.25 40.46
C PRO A 181 -14.39 -11.28 39.27
N GLY A 182 -15.51 -11.09 38.57
CA GLY A 182 -15.60 -10.20 37.40
C GLY A 182 -15.09 -10.85 36.10
N THR A 183 -14.90 -12.17 36.07
CA THR A 183 -14.52 -12.89 34.85
C THR A 183 -15.59 -12.75 33.77
N ALA A 184 -16.87 -12.89 34.14
CA ALA A 184 -17.98 -12.70 33.21
C ALA A 184 -18.09 -11.24 32.73
N ALA A 185 -17.78 -10.26 33.60
CA ALA A 185 -17.81 -8.85 33.23
C ALA A 185 -16.74 -8.50 32.18
N ARG A 186 -15.50 -9.00 32.34
CA ARG A 186 -14.45 -8.84 31.33
C ARG A 186 -14.80 -9.54 30.02
N LEU A 187 -15.27 -10.80 30.10
CA LEU A 187 -15.73 -11.52 28.91
C LEU A 187 -16.84 -10.74 28.18
N ARG A 188 -17.79 -10.15 28.89
CA ARG A 188 -18.87 -9.32 28.34
C ARG A 188 -18.35 -8.07 27.64
N GLU A 189 -17.36 -7.42 28.23
CA GLU A 189 -16.73 -6.21 27.69
C GLU A 189 -15.98 -6.50 26.39
N ASP A 190 -15.22 -7.60 26.35
CA ASP A 190 -14.38 -7.97 25.20
C ASP A 190 -15.12 -8.73 24.08
N LEU A 191 -16.30 -9.29 24.39
CA LEU A 191 -17.06 -10.13 23.46
C LEU A 191 -17.42 -9.45 22.13
N PRO A 192 -17.91 -8.19 22.09
CA PRO A 192 -18.25 -7.52 20.84
C PRO A 192 -17.07 -7.50 19.87
N GLU A 193 -15.89 -7.11 20.34
CA GLU A 193 -14.67 -7.05 19.54
C GLU A 193 -14.27 -8.44 19.06
N ALA A 194 -14.33 -9.45 19.93
CA ALA A 194 -13.96 -10.83 19.60
C ALA A 194 -14.87 -11.44 18.52
N LEU A 195 -16.19 -11.19 18.59
CA LEU A 195 -17.15 -11.60 17.57
C LEU A 195 -16.89 -10.90 16.23
N LEU A 196 -16.69 -9.58 16.26
CA LEU A 196 -16.35 -8.78 15.08
C LEU A 196 -15.02 -9.22 14.45
N GLY A 197 -14.07 -9.68 15.27
CA GLY A 197 -12.77 -10.21 14.85
C GLY A 197 -12.88 -11.42 13.92
N ILE A 198 -13.93 -12.23 14.04
CA ILE A 198 -14.16 -13.38 13.14
C ILE A 198 -14.51 -12.86 11.73
N ASN A 199 -15.46 -11.93 11.61
CA ASN A 199 -15.80 -11.29 10.33
C ASN A 199 -14.61 -10.50 9.75
N ALA A 200 -13.83 -9.83 10.60
CA ALA A 200 -12.63 -9.12 10.17
C ALA A 200 -11.61 -10.08 9.53
N ARG A 201 -11.37 -11.24 10.13
CA ARG A 201 -10.48 -12.28 9.58
C ARG A 201 -11.02 -12.89 8.28
N LEU A 202 -12.33 -13.13 8.19
CA LEU A 202 -12.97 -13.56 6.95
C LEU A 202 -12.79 -12.51 5.84
N ALA A 203 -13.01 -11.23 6.15
CA ALA A 203 -12.82 -10.14 5.20
C ALA A 203 -11.37 -10.04 4.71
N VAL A 204 -10.39 -10.07 5.61
CA VAL A 204 -8.96 -10.01 5.25
C VAL A 204 -8.53 -11.22 4.44
N THR A 205 -9.01 -12.42 4.79
CA THR A 205 -8.76 -13.64 3.99
C THR A 205 -9.34 -13.51 2.58
N ALA A 206 -10.60 -13.05 2.47
CA ALA A 206 -11.22 -12.82 1.17
C ALA A 206 -10.44 -11.78 0.32
N LEU A 207 -9.90 -10.72 0.93
CA LEU A 207 -9.05 -9.75 0.23
C LEU A 207 -7.76 -10.38 -0.31
N ARG A 208 -7.11 -11.25 0.47
CA ARG A 208 -5.90 -11.98 0.04
C ARG A 208 -6.18 -12.92 -1.13
N ASP A 209 -7.37 -13.50 -1.18
CA ASP A 209 -7.81 -14.39 -2.24
C ASP A 209 -8.40 -13.65 -3.47
N GLY A 210 -8.40 -12.31 -3.45
CA GLY A 210 -8.97 -11.48 -4.52
C GLY A 210 -10.50 -11.43 -4.56
N ARG A 211 -11.18 -11.98 -3.54
CA ARG A 211 -12.66 -12.02 -3.39
C ARG A 211 -13.19 -10.74 -2.76
N ARG A 212 -12.95 -9.61 -3.43
CA ARG A 212 -13.25 -8.25 -2.91
C ARG A 212 -14.70 -8.07 -2.44
N SER A 213 -15.69 -8.51 -3.23
CA SER A 213 -17.11 -8.31 -2.89
C SER A 213 -17.51 -9.02 -1.59
N GLU A 214 -16.90 -10.17 -1.30
CA GLU A 214 -17.15 -10.91 -0.06
C GLU A 214 -16.53 -10.19 1.14
N ALA A 215 -15.32 -9.64 0.98
CA ALA A 215 -14.70 -8.82 2.02
C ALA A 215 -15.53 -7.57 2.35
N GLU A 216 -15.98 -6.85 1.32
CA GLU A 216 -16.86 -5.69 1.47
C GLU A 216 -18.19 -6.06 2.13
N ALA A 217 -18.72 -7.26 1.86
CA ALA A 217 -19.92 -7.76 2.54
C ALA A 217 -19.69 -7.98 4.04
N HIS A 218 -18.61 -8.67 4.44
CA HIS A 218 -18.26 -8.88 5.85
C HIS A 218 -18.05 -7.56 6.61
N ILE A 219 -17.29 -6.62 6.03
CA ILE A 219 -17.12 -5.27 6.60
C ILE A 219 -18.47 -4.55 6.69
N GLY A 220 -19.34 -4.71 5.68
CA GLY A 220 -20.70 -4.20 5.69
C GLY A 220 -21.55 -4.76 6.83
N PHE A 221 -21.45 -6.07 7.12
CA PHE A 221 -22.15 -6.68 8.25
C PHE A 221 -21.63 -6.15 9.59
N MET A 222 -20.31 -6.04 9.75
CA MET A 222 -19.70 -5.44 10.94
C MET A 222 -20.23 -4.01 11.18
N ASN A 223 -20.28 -3.18 10.14
CA ASN A 223 -20.79 -1.80 10.24
C ASN A 223 -22.28 -1.71 10.59
N ARG A 224 -23.07 -2.75 10.27
CA ARG A 224 -24.50 -2.83 10.62
C ARG A 224 -24.78 -3.72 11.83
N SER A 225 -23.73 -4.22 12.49
CA SER A 225 -23.83 -5.13 13.63
C SER A 225 -24.49 -4.49 14.85
N GLY A 226 -24.44 -3.15 14.95
CA GLY A 226 -24.91 -2.33 16.07
C GLY A 226 -24.06 -2.41 17.34
N PHE A 227 -22.86 -3.00 17.26
CA PHE A 227 -21.79 -2.83 18.24
C PHE A 227 -21.07 -1.48 18.06
N ASP A 228 -20.18 -1.14 19.01
CA ASP A 228 -19.48 0.14 18.99
C ASP A 228 -18.56 0.27 17.76
N ARG A 229 -18.42 1.50 17.25
CA ARG A 229 -17.53 1.77 16.11
C ARG A 229 -16.06 1.56 16.46
N LEU A 230 -15.68 1.71 17.73
CA LEU A 230 -14.35 1.44 18.22
C LEU A 230 -14.04 -0.06 18.16
N ASP A 231 -14.98 -0.92 18.55
CA ASP A 231 -14.83 -2.39 18.45
C ASP A 231 -14.65 -2.83 17.00
N ILE A 232 -15.42 -2.26 16.08
CA ILE A 232 -15.30 -2.52 14.64
C ILE A 232 -13.91 -2.11 14.13
N ALA A 233 -13.44 -0.91 14.50
CA ALA A 233 -12.14 -0.40 14.08
C ALA A 233 -10.99 -1.25 14.63
N GLU A 234 -11.08 -1.67 15.89
CA GLU A 234 -10.06 -2.47 16.56
C GLU A 234 -10.02 -3.91 16.00
N ALA A 235 -11.16 -4.54 15.77
CA ALA A 235 -11.25 -5.85 15.13
C ALA A 235 -10.60 -5.84 13.72
N LEU A 236 -10.89 -4.82 12.90
CA LEU A 236 -10.27 -4.65 11.58
C LEU A 236 -8.76 -4.37 11.69
N ARG A 237 -8.34 -3.53 12.65
CA ARG A 237 -6.93 -3.24 12.91
C ARG A 237 -6.16 -4.51 13.24
N ARG A 238 -6.67 -5.34 14.16
CA ARG A 238 -6.03 -6.61 14.55
C ARG A 238 -5.97 -7.58 13.37
N ALA A 239 -7.04 -7.68 12.59
CA ALA A 239 -7.09 -8.60 11.44
C ALA A 239 -6.05 -8.28 10.34
N VAL A 240 -5.77 -6.99 10.09
CA VAL A 240 -4.77 -6.57 9.08
C VAL A 240 -3.33 -6.50 9.61
N GLU A 241 -3.10 -6.69 10.91
CA GLU A 241 -1.78 -6.59 11.52
C GLU A 241 -0.72 -7.50 10.86
N PRO A 242 -1.02 -8.77 10.50
CA PRO A 242 -0.07 -9.61 9.78
C PRO A 242 0.32 -9.06 8.41
N ASP A 243 -0.61 -8.40 7.70
CA ASP A 243 -0.33 -7.80 6.38
C ASP A 243 0.53 -6.54 6.52
N ALA A 244 0.26 -5.73 7.56
CA ALA A 244 1.12 -4.59 7.90
C ALA A 244 2.54 -5.05 8.30
N ALA A 245 2.67 -6.15 9.04
CA ALA A 245 3.96 -6.75 9.38
C ALA A 245 4.69 -7.28 8.14
N ARG A 246 3.95 -7.92 7.22
CA ARG A 246 4.49 -8.38 5.93
C ARG A 246 5.02 -7.23 5.07
N LEU A 247 4.30 -6.11 5.00
CA LEU A 247 4.76 -4.90 4.31
C LEU A 247 6.10 -4.40 4.86
N ARG A 248 6.25 -4.34 6.19
CA ARG A 248 7.52 -3.97 6.83
C ARG A 248 8.64 -4.93 6.43
N SER A 249 8.38 -6.24 6.46
CA SER A 249 9.37 -7.27 6.09
C SER A 249 9.81 -7.18 4.62
N ILE A 250 8.89 -6.90 3.70
CA ILE A 250 9.22 -6.67 2.27
C ILE A 250 10.12 -5.44 2.14
N GLY A 251 9.80 -4.34 2.85
CA GLY A 251 10.62 -3.14 2.90
C GLY A 251 12.04 -3.37 3.43
N GLU A 252 12.16 -4.06 4.56
CA GLU A 252 13.47 -4.42 5.15
C GLU A 252 14.29 -5.33 4.24
N LYS A 253 13.63 -6.22 3.48
CA LYS A 253 14.31 -7.07 2.50
C LYS A 253 14.84 -6.24 1.33
N ALA A 254 14.10 -5.24 0.87
CA ALA A 254 14.55 -4.35 -0.19
C ALA A 254 15.77 -3.51 0.25
N GLU A 255 15.73 -2.94 1.45
CA GLU A 255 16.86 -2.17 1.99
C GLU A 255 18.12 -3.04 2.15
N ARG A 256 17.98 -4.26 2.71
CA ARG A 256 19.11 -5.20 2.82
C ARG A 256 19.72 -5.58 1.47
N ALA A 257 18.93 -5.63 0.40
CA ALA A 257 19.46 -5.87 -0.94
C ALA A 257 20.32 -4.69 -1.42
N VAL A 258 19.88 -3.45 -1.16
CA VAL A 258 20.62 -2.24 -1.54
C VAL A 258 21.88 -2.05 -0.70
N ASP A 259 21.84 -2.40 0.60
CA ASP A 259 23.02 -2.36 1.46
C ASP A 259 24.12 -3.34 0.99
N ALA A 260 23.71 -4.47 0.40
CA ALA A 260 24.63 -5.47 -0.15
C ALA A 260 25.16 -5.08 -1.53
N ASP A 261 24.29 -4.56 -2.41
CA ASP A 261 24.64 -4.07 -3.74
C ASP A 261 23.79 -2.82 -4.10
N PRO A 262 24.36 -1.60 -3.97
CA PRO A 262 23.65 -0.39 -4.32
C PRO A 262 23.17 -0.34 -5.78
N ALA A 263 23.84 -1.03 -6.71
CA ALA A 263 23.48 -1.04 -8.12
C ALA A 263 22.14 -1.76 -8.39
N GLU A 264 21.69 -2.63 -7.49
CA GLU A 264 20.37 -3.28 -7.57
C GLU A 264 19.22 -2.40 -7.06
N GLY A 265 19.50 -1.20 -6.51
CA GLY A 265 18.50 -0.46 -5.75
C GLY A 265 17.25 -0.04 -6.53
N ALA A 266 17.35 0.23 -7.84
CA ALA A 266 16.17 0.47 -8.68
C ALA A 266 15.27 -0.77 -8.79
N GLU A 267 15.85 -1.95 -9.02
CA GLU A 267 15.08 -3.19 -9.13
C GLU A 267 14.49 -3.59 -7.77
N ALA A 268 15.27 -3.46 -6.69
CA ALA A 268 14.80 -3.69 -5.33
C ALA A 268 13.60 -2.79 -4.98
N ALA A 269 13.65 -1.51 -5.34
CA ALA A 269 12.56 -0.57 -5.13
C ALA A 269 11.32 -0.90 -5.98
N GLN A 270 11.48 -1.31 -7.24
CA GLN A 270 10.36 -1.74 -8.08
C GLN A 270 9.68 -2.98 -7.49
N ARG A 271 10.47 -4.00 -7.12
CA ARG A 271 9.96 -5.23 -6.48
C ARG A 271 9.23 -4.94 -5.16
N LEU A 272 9.72 -3.99 -4.36
CA LEU A 272 9.04 -3.51 -3.16
C LEU A 272 7.66 -2.94 -3.51
N LEU A 273 7.59 -2.00 -4.45
CA LEU A 273 6.31 -1.39 -4.86
C LEU A 273 5.32 -2.41 -5.42
N ASP A 274 5.80 -3.37 -6.24
CA ASP A 274 4.97 -4.41 -6.85
C ASP A 274 4.39 -5.36 -5.79
N GLN A 275 5.21 -5.81 -4.83
CA GLN A 275 4.77 -6.70 -3.75
C GLN A 275 3.91 -5.98 -2.71
N ALA A 276 4.15 -4.67 -2.49
CA ALA A 276 3.39 -3.87 -1.53
C ALA A 276 2.00 -3.49 -2.04
N ALA A 277 1.82 -3.28 -3.34
CA ALA A 277 0.55 -2.84 -3.94
C ALA A 277 -0.67 -3.67 -3.49
N PRO A 278 -0.72 -5.01 -3.65
CA PRO A 278 -1.89 -5.79 -3.27
C PRO A 278 -2.19 -5.74 -1.75
N LEU A 279 -1.16 -5.65 -0.91
CA LEU A 279 -1.33 -5.55 0.54
C LEU A 279 -1.86 -4.15 0.93
N LEU A 280 -1.35 -3.09 0.32
CA LEU A 280 -1.85 -1.73 0.55
C LEU A 280 -3.29 -1.55 0.09
N ASP A 281 -3.67 -2.18 -1.03
CA ASP A 281 -5.06 -2.19 -1.51
C ASP A 281 -5.99 -2.93 -0.53
N ALA A 282 -5.55 -4.10 -0.01
CA ALA A 282 -6.29 -4.82 1.01
C ALA A 282 -6.49 -3.97 2.28
N LEU A 283 -5.42 -3.35 2.79
CA LEU A 283 -5.50 -2.44 3.95
C LEU A 283 -6.43 -1.25 3.66
N ALA A 284 -6.45 -0.72 2.43
CA ALA A 284 -7.29 0.42 2.06
C ALA A 284 -8.78 0.07 1.91
N ILE A 285 -9.12 -1.19 1.66
CA ILE A 285 -10.51 -1.68 1.68
C ILE A 285 -10.95 -1.96 3.12
N ALA A 286 -10.07 -2.58 3.93
CA ALA A 286 -10.38 -2.96 5.29
C ALA A 286 -10.44 -1.76 6.27
N LEU A 287 -9.61 -0.74 6.06
CA LEU A 287 -9.47 0.37 7.00
C LEU A 287 -9.95 1.71 6.40
N PRO A 288 -10.45 2.64 7.23
CA PRO A 288 -10.71 4.00 6.80
C PRO A 288 -9.47 4.69 6.17
N PRO A 289 -9.64 5.60 5.20
CA PRO A 289 -8.52 6.26 4.51
C PRO A 289 -7.55 7.03 5.41
N ASP A 290 -8.03 7.52 6.56
CA ASP A 290 -7.26 8.28 7.54
C ASP A 290 -6.70 7.42 8.68
N HIS A 291 -6.96 6.11 8.67
CA HIS A 291 -6.54 5.20 9.73
C HIS A 291 -5.01 5.18 9.90
N PRO A 292 -4.47 5.29 11.14
CA PRO A 292 -3.03 5.38 11.38
C PRO A 292 -2.21 4.23 10.79
N VAL A 293 -2.71 2.99 10.86
CA VAL A 293 -2.01 1.80 10.33
C VAL A 293 -1.86 1.88 8.81
N LEU A 294 -2.92 2.24 8.07
CA LEU A 294 -2.87 2.37 6.61
C LEU A 294 -1.92 3.50 6.20
N ARG A 295 -2.05 4.67 6.86
CA ARG A 295 -1.18 5.82 6.58
C ARG A 295 0.29 5.51 6.86
N GLY A 296 0.56 4.87 7.99
CA GLY A 296 1.91 4.44 8.39
C GLY A 296 2.50 3.45 7.39
N ALA A 297 1.75 2.43 6.98
CA ALA A 297 2.20 1.44 5.99
C ALA A 297 2.50 2.08 4.62
N LYS A 298 1.62 2.97 4.15
CA LYS A 298 1.79 3.72 2.89
C LYS A 298 3.05 4.60 2.92
N ASP A 299 3.24 5.34 4.01
CA ASP A 299 4.41 6.20 4.17
C ASP A 299 5.70 5.40 4.34
N ASP A 300 5.69 4.29 5.07
CA ASP A 300 6.83 3.39 5.24
C ASP A 300 7.31 2.84 3.89
N VAL A 301 6.40 2.28 3.07
CA VAL A 301 6.72 1.81 1.71
C VAL A 301 7.34 2.92 0.85
N ALA A 302 6.75 4.12 0.89
CA ALA A 302 7.25 5.25 0.10
C ALA A 302 8.64 5.74 0.57
N VAL A 303 8.89 5.75 1.88
CA VAL A 303 10.19 6.15 2.45
C VAL A 303 11.28 5.11 2.15
N ARG A 304 10.98 3.82 2.35
CA ARG A 304 11.93 2.73 2.05
C ARG A 304 12.26 2.64 0.56
N THR A 305 11.31 3.00 -0.30
CA THR A 305 11.58 3.19 -1.74
C THR A 305 12.67 4.25 -1.98
N LEU A 306 12.64 5.39 -1.27
CA LEU A 306 13.71 6.39 -1.35
C LEU A 306 15.04 5.86 -0.79
N HIS A 307 15.02 5.06 0.28
CA HIS A 307 16.22 4.44 0.81
C HIS A 307 16.87 3.46 -0.17
N CYS A 308 16.09 2.85 -1.06
CA CYS A 308 16.64 2.04 -2.14
C CYS A 308 17.18 2.88 -3.30
N VAL A 309 16.48 3.95 -3.69
CA VAL A 309 16.81 4.74 -4.88
C VAL A 309 18.00 5.68 -4.67
N ILE A 310 18.18 6.25 -3.47
CA ILE A 310 19.27 7.23 -3.22
C ILE A 310 20.65 6.59 -3.37
N PRO A 311 20.98 5.45 -2.70
CA PRO A 311 22.26 4.77 -2.89
C PRO A 311 22.47 4.34 -4.34
N TYR A 312 21.44 3.80 -4.99
CA TYR A 312 21.47 3.44 -6.41
C TYR A 312 21.86 4.60 -7.32
N CYS A 313 21.28 5.78 -7.10
CA CYS A 313 21.63 6.98 -7.87
C CYS A 313 23.10 7.37 -7.67
N ASN A 314 23.58 7.32 -6.42
CA ASN A 314 24.94 7.71 -6.09
C ASN A 314 25.98 6.76 -6.68
N GLU A 315 25.64 5.48 -6.85
CA GLU A 315 26.54 4.46 -7.41
C GLU A 315 26.50 4.44 -8.95
N THR A 316 25.32 4.57 -9.57
CA THR A 316 25.13 4.25 -10.99
C THR A 316 24.96 5.47 -11.91
N ASP A 317 24.67 6.64 -11.35
CA ASP A 317 24.22 7.82 -12.11
C ASP A 317 23.02 7.54 -13.05
N ASP A 318 22.26 6.46 -12.85
CA ASP A 318 21.03 6.19 -13.62
C ASP A 318 19.85 6.97 -13.06
N TRP A 319 19.89 8.27 -13.32
CA TRP A 319 18.84 9.20 -12.93
C TRP A 319 17.50 8.91 -13.62
N LYS A 320 17.50 8.24 -14.78
CA LYS A 320 16.26 7.95 -15.54
C LYS A 320 15.43 6.90 -14.81
N SER A 321 16.04 5.80 -14.41
CA SER A 321 15.39 4.75 -13.63
C SER A 321 14.92 5.28 -12.27
N ALA A 322 15.73 6.12 -11.62
CA ALA A 322 15.36 6.77 -10.37
C ALA A 322 14.12 7.68 -10.47
N VAL A 323 13.99 8.48 -11.55
CA VAL A 323 12.78 9.28 -11.80
C VAL A 323 11.54 8.38 -11.88
N GLN A 324 11.62 7.29 -12.65
CA GLN A 324 10.49 6.36 -12.84
C GLN A 324 10.04 5.75 -11.51
N VAL A 325 10.99 5.29 -10.68
CA VAL A 325 10.68 4.68 -9.39
C VAL A 325 10.06 5.69 -8.41
N ILE A 326 10.62 6.89 -8.29
CA ILE A 326 10.09 7.92 -7.37
C ILE A 326 8.69 8.38 -7.81
N GLU A 327 8.44 8.50 -9.12
CA GLU A 327 7.11 8.82 -9.64
C GLU A 327 6.07 7.77 -9.28
N ARG A 328 6.44 6.47 -9.33
CA ARG A 328 5.57 5.37 -8.89
C ARG A 328 5.31 5.38 -7.37
N ALA A 329 6.28 5.78 -6.56
CA ALA A 329 6.13 5.85 -5.11
C ALA A 329 5.34 7.08 -4.62
N LEU A 330 5.31 8.18 -5.40
CA LEU A 330 4.63 9.42 -5.04
C LEU A 330 3.12 9.28 -4.72
N PRO A 331 2.30 8.55 -5.50
CA PRO A 331 0.89 8.32 -5.15
C PRO A 331 0.69 7.40 -3.95
N VAL A 332 1.70 6.59 -3.58
CA VAL A 332 1.66 5.70 -2.43
C VAL A 332 1.73 6.50 -1.12
N ALA A 333 2.57 7.54 -1.06
CA ALA A 333 2.75 8.36 0.14
C ALA A 333 1.41 8.94 0.66
N ALA A 334 1.10 8.70 1.93
CA ALA A 334 -0.11 9.17 2.58
C ALA A 334 0.05 10.60 3.10
N THR A 335 1.08 10.90 3.90
CA THR A 335 1.23 12.20 4.55
C THR A 335 1.81 13.29 3.64
N LYS A 336 1.48 14.56 3.94
CA LYS A 336 2.07 15.72 3.27
C LYS A 336 3.60 15.77 3.43
N ALA A 337 4.12 15.37 4.59
CA ALA A 337 5.55 15.36 4.88
C ALA A 337 6.30 14.38 3.96
N VAL A 338 5.83 13.14 3.86
CA VAL A 338 6.45 12.13 2.99
C VAL A 338 6.29 12.49 1.51
N ARG A 339 5.10 12.96 1.09
CA ARG A 339 4.91 13.48 -0.29
C ARG A 339 5.87 14.62 -0.63
N LYS A 340 6.11 15.56 0.31
CA LYS A 340 7.07 16.64 0.12
C LYS A 340 8.48 16.08 -0.05
N ARG A 341 8.90 15.14 0.81
CA ARG A 341 10.21 14.48 0.71
C ARG A 341 10.40 13.80 -0.66
N LEU A 342 9.42 13.04 -1.14
CA LEU A 342 9.49 12.42 -2.48
C LEU A 342 9.57 13.47 -3.60
N LYS A 343 8.79 14.56 -3.51
CA LYS A 343 8.85 15.64 -4.51
C LYS A 343 10.20 16.35 -4.52
N ASP A 344 10.76 16.62 -3.35
CA ASP A 344 12.08 17.25 -3.21
C ASP A 344 13.17 16.33 -3.79
N SER A 345 13.14 15.02 -3.49
CA SER A 345 14.03 14.03 -4.10
C SER A 345 13.85 13.93 -5.62
N LEU A 346 12.61 13.89 -6.11
CA LEU A 346 12.30 13.86 -7.54
C LEU A 346 12.84 15.09 -8.27
N ALA A 347 12.75 16.27 -7.66
CA ALA A 347 13.30 17.50 -8.23
C ALA A 347 14.84 17.42 -8.34
N THR A 348 15.52 16.91 -7.32
CA THR A 348 16.97 16.68 -7.33
C THR A 348 17.38 15.70 -8.43
N VAL A 349 16.73 14.53 -8.51
CA VAL A 349 17.04 13.51 -9.52
C VAL A 349 16.76 14.03 -10.93
N ARG A 350 15.65 14.75 -11.15
CA ARG A 350 15.35 15.38 -12.46
C ARG A 350 16.37 16.46 -12.83
N SER A 351 16.84 17.23 -11.85
CA SER A 351 17.93 18.18 -12.06
C SER A 351 19.18 17.45 -12.54
N ASN A 352 19.63 16.41 -11.83
CA ASN A 352 20.81 15.62 -12.22
C ASN A 352 20.65 14.97 -13.60
N LEU A 353 19.49 14.39 -13.90
CA LEU A 353 19.17 13.83 -15.22
C LEU A 353 19.31 14.87 -16.34
N SER A 354 18.90 16.12 -16.07
CA SER A 354 19.02 17.20 -17.05
C SER A 354 20.46 17.56 -17.36
N TYR A 355 21.40 17.28 -16.44
CA TYR A 355 22.83 17.50 -16.58
C TYR A 355 23.60 16.29 -17.13
N SER A 356 23.08 15.06 -16.98
CA SER A 356 23.73 13.83 -17.45
C SER A 356 23.35 13.43 -18.89
N THR A 357 22.27 13.98 -19.43
CA THR A 357 21.79 13.72 -20.80
C THR A 357 21.95 14.92 -21.69
N CYS A 358 22.15 14.68 -22.99
CA CYS A 358 22.21 15.75 -23.97
C CYS A 358 20.89 16.52 -24.00
N TRP A 359 20.95 17.82 -23.68
CA TRP A 359 19.76 18.67 -23.63
C TRP A 359 19.04 18.79 -24.99
N PHE A 360 19.77 18.65 -26.09
CA PHE A 360 19.27 18.87 -27.44
C PHE A 360 18.55 17.65 -28.03
N CYS A 361 19.14 16.44 -27.90
CA CYS A 361 18.52 15.21 -28.39
C CYS A 361 17.73 14.43 -27.34
N LYS A 362 17.94 14.68 -26.04
CA LYS A 362 17.32 13.98 -24.90
C LYS A 362 17.58 12.47 -24.81
N ASP A 363 18.52 11.98 -25.60
CA ASP A 363 18.70 10.54 -25.82
C ASP A 363 20.08 10.05 -25.37
N LEU A 364 21.14 10.72 -25.84
CA LEU A 364 22.51 10.32 -25.57
C LEU A 364 23.06 10.97 -24.30
N PRO A 365 24.00 10.32 -23.59
CA PRO A 365 24.73 10.92 -22.48
C PRO A 365 25.40 12.23 -22.89
N SER A 366 25.41 13.20 -21.98
CA SER A 366 26.20 14.41 -22.16
C SER A 366 27.68 14.11 -22.02
N SER A 367 28.51 14.90 -22.70
CA SER A 367 29.96 14.83 -22.55
C SER A 367 30.49 16.21 -22.14
N ASP A 368 31.34 16.26 -21.12
CA ASP A 368 31.99 17.49 -20.65
C ASP A 368 32.74 18.20 -21.78
N ARG A 369 33.34 17.44 -22.68
CA ARG A 369 34.04 17.97 -23.87
C ARG A 369 33.09 18.56 -24.90
N SER A 370 31.79 18.29 -24.80
CA SER A 370 30.78 18.68 -25.78
C SER A 370 29.78 19.71 -25.28
N VAL A 371 29.93 20.21 -24.05
CA VAL A 371 29.09 21.24 -23.45
C VAL A 371 28.88 22.43 -24.40
N PHE A 372 27.67 22.97 -24.41
CA PHE A 372 27.34 24.19 -25.12
C PHE A 372 27.30 25.36 -24.13
N GLU A 373 28.27 26.25 -24.23
CA GLU A 373 28.34 27.46 -23.40
C GLU A 373 27.35 28.51 -23.89
N GLN A 374 26.27 28.71 -23.14
CA GLN A 374 25.33 29.79 -23.39
C GLN A 374 25.64 30.99 -22.50
N LYS A 375 26.10 32.09 -23.11
CA LYS A 375 26.30 33.37 -22.41
C LYS A 375 24.97 34.11 -22.27
N LEU A 376 24.72 34.64 -21.08
CA LEU A 376 23.62 35.52 -20.75
C LEU A 376 24.22 36.84 -20.27
N TYR A 377 23.65 37.97 -20.69
CA TYR A 377 23.97 39.27 -20.11
C TYR A 377 22.77 39.78 -19.32
N GLY A 378 23.03 40.51 -18.23
CA GLY A 378 21.97 41.04 -17.40
C GLY A 378 22.45 42.18 -16.50
N ASN A 379 21.52 42.73 -15.72
CA ASN A 379 21.80 43.83 -14.78
C ASN A 379 22.46 45.04 -15.48
N VAL A 380 21.92 45.43 -16.63
CA VAL A 380 22.45 46.54 -17.43
C VAL A 380 22.21 47.87 -16.70
N ARG A 381 23.27 48.65 -16.48
CA ARG A 381 23.21 49.99 -15.87
C ARG A 381 23.80 51.02 -16.82
N HIS A 382 23.13 52.16 -16.92
CA HIS A 382 23.57 53.30 -17.71
C HIS A 382 23.99 54.42 -16.75
N THR A 383 25.27 54.83 -16.80
CA THR A 383 25.81 55.93 -15.97
C THR A 383 26.66 56.84 -16.85
N MET A 384 26.23 58.10 -17.04
CA MET A 384 26.99 59.18 -17.72
C MET A 384 27.86 58.72 -18.90
N GLY A 385 27.24 58.14 -19.94
CA GLY A 385 27.95 57.69 -21.15
C GLY A 385 28.61 56.31 -21.06
N ARG A 386 28.59 55.64 -19.90
CA ARG A 386 29.12 54.28 -19.70
C ARG A 386 27.98 53.28 -19.47
N VAL A 387 28.00 52.18 -20.21
CA VAL A 387 27.10 51.04 -20.01
C VAL A 387 27.88 49.94 -19.28
N THR A 388 27.34 49.43 -18.17
CA THR A 388 27.91 48.26 -17.46
C THR A 388 26.88 47.13 -17.40
N TRP A 389 27.33 45.89 -17.51
CA TRP A 389 26.48 44.70 -17.46
C TRP A 389 27.24 43.54 -16.82
N GLN A 390 26.51 42.53 -16.37
CA GLN A 390 27.07 41.27 -15.89
C GLN A 390 26.91 40.20 -16.97
N VAL A 391 27.86 39.27 -17.05
CA VAL A 391 27.82 38.12 -17.94
C VAL A 391 27.82 36.85 -17.11
N LEU A 392 26.89 35.95 -17.40
CA LEU A 392 26.78 34.62 -16.81
C LEU A 392 26.91 33.59 -17.93
N THR A 393 27.79 32.60 -17.76
CA THR A 393 27.88 31.47 -18.68
C THR A 393 27.13 30.29 -18.08
N VAL A 394 26.12 29.78 -18.81
CA VAL A 394 25.40 28.57 -18.47
C VAL A 394 25.89 27.44 -19.35
N ASN A 395 26.36 26.37 -18.71
CA ASN A 395 26.82 25.16 -19.38
C ASN A 395 25.63 24.26 -19.70
N VAL A 396 25.29 24.15 -20.99
CA VAL A 396 24.18 23.32 -21.45
C VAL A 396 24.74 21.97 -21.89
N PRO A 397 24.32 20.86 -21.26
CA PRO A 397 24.85 19.53 -21.53
C PRO A 397 24.49 19.08 -22.94
N ARG A 398 25.45 18.48 -23.64
CA ARG A 398 25.30 18.09 -25.05
C ARG A 398 26.17 16.89 -25.37
N CYS A 399 25.69 16.01 -26.25
CA CYS A 399 26.44 14.86 -26.74
C CYS A 399 27.35 15.22 -27.93
N ALA A 400 28.33 14.36 -28.22
CA ALA A 400 29.25 14.57 -29.34
C ALA A 400 28.55 14.65 -30.71
N PRO A 401 27.53 13.82 -31.03
CA PRO A 401 26.78 13.95 -32.29
C PRO A 401 26.09 15.31 -32.46
N CYS A 402 25.41 15.82 -31.42
CA CYS A 402 24.79 17.14 -31.47
C CYS A 402 25.83 18.26 -31.60
N ARG A 403 26.99 18.13 -30.94
CA ARG A 403 28.11 19.07 -31.14
C ARG A 403 28.53 19.09 -32.61
N SER A 404 28.77 17.94 -33.22
CA SER A 404 29.18 17.81 -34.62
C SER A 404 28.14 18.41 -35.57
N ALA A 405 26.84 18.17 -35.31
CA ALA A 405 25.74 18.76 -36.08
C ALA A 405 25.73 20.30 -35.97
N HIS A 406 25.87 20.84 -34.76
CA HIS A 406 25.89 22.30 -34.53
C HIS A 406 27.11 22.96 -35.19
N VAL A 407 28.29 22.34 -35.09
CA VAL A 407 29.53 22.84 -35.72
C VAL A 407 29.44 22.78 -37.24
N ARG A 408 28.94 21.67 -37.80
CA ARG A 408 28.77 21.52 -39.26
C ARG A 408 27.85 22.59 -39.82
N ARG A 409 26.71 22.84 -39.17
CA ARG A 409 25.78 23.90 -39.59
C ARG A 409 26.43 25.28 -39.55
N ARG A 410 27.19 25.59 -38.50
CA ARG A 410 27.95 26.84 -38.41
C ARG A 410 28.90 26.99 -39.59
N LEU A 411 29.67 25.94 -39.90
CA LEU A 411 30.56 25.93 -41.07
C LEU A 411 29.81 26.08 -42.39
N THR A 412 28.64 25.45 -42.57
CA THR A 412 27.83 25.61 -43.78
C THR A 412 27.31 27.03 -43.94
N VAL A 413 26.86 27.67 -42.87
CA VAL A 413 26.39 29.07 -42.90
C VAL A 413 27.55 30.00 -43.26
N PHE A 414 28.69 29.90 -42.57
CA PHE A 414 29.86 30.74 -42.88
C PHE A 414 30.42 30.45 -44.27
N GLY A 415 30.46 29.19 -44.69
CA GLY A 415 30.85 28.79 -46.04
C GLY A 415 29.93 29.39 -47.11
N SER A 416 28.61 29.34 -46.90
CA SER A 416 27.64 29.95 -47.83
C SER A 416 27.79 31.48 -47.91
N ALA A 417 28.05 32.14 -46.77
CA ALA A 417 28.35 33.57 -46.74
C ALA A 417 29.65 33.89 -47.50
N ALA A 418 30.72 33.13 -47.27
CA ALA A 418 32.00 33.32 -47.96
C ALA A 418 31.89 33.09 -49.47
N VAL A 419 31.17 32.05 -49.91
CA VAL A 419 30.90 31.79 -51.33
C VAL A 419 30.07 32.92 -51.94
N THR A 420 29.07 33.44 -51.21
CA THR A 420 28.24 34.58 -51.68
C THR A 420 29.07 35.86 -51.83
N VAL A 421 29.97 36.16 -50.88
CA VAL A 421 30.93 37.27 -51.00
C VAL A 421 31.84 37.08 -52.20
N ALA A 422 32.45 35.91 -52.36
CA ALA A 422 33.40 35.64 -53.42
C ALA A 422 32.75 35.72 -54.81
N ALA A 423 31.56 35.12 -54.98
CA ALA A 423 30.80 35.18 -56.22
C ALA A 423 30.33 36.61 -56.52
N GLY A 424 29.81 37.33 -55.53
CA GLY A 424 29.39 38.72 -55.66
C GLY A 424 30.55 39.65 -56.03
N ALA A 425 31.72 39.45 -55.42
CA ALA A 425 32.94 40.18 -55.76
C ALA A 425 33.40 39.87 -57.19
N TYR A 426 33.46 38.59 -57.57
CA TYR A 426 33.88 38.18 -58.91
C TYR A 426 33.00 38.80 -60.01
N VAL A 427 31.68 38.71 -59.87
CA VAL A 427 30.72 39.29 -60.82
C VAL A 427 30.78 40.82 -60.78
N GLY A 428 30.78 41.42 -59.60
CA GLY A 428 30.84 42.88 -59.44
C GLY A 428 32.08 43.50 -60.08
N PHE A 429 33.26 42.93 -59.83
CA PHE A 429 34.52 43.37 -60.44
C PHE A 429 34.58 43.10 -61.95
N GLY A 430 34.04 41.97 -62.42
CA GLY A 430 33.91 41.71 -63.86
C GLY A 430 33.06 42.75 -64.58
N LEU A 431 31.96 43.19 -63.96
CA LEU A 431 31.10 44.25 -64.50
C LEU A 431 31.80 45.62 -64.54
N PHE A 432 32.66 45.93 -63.55
CA PHE A 432 33.50 47.13 -63.61
C PHE A 432 34.50 47.08 -64.77
N ALA A 433 35.09 45.93 -65.06
CA ALA A 433 36.06 45.78 -66.14
C ALA A 433 35.48 46.03 -67.54
N ILE A 434 34.18 45.81 -67.73
CA ILE A 434 33.45 46.11 -68.99
C ILE A 434 32.71 47.46 -68.96
N ASN A 435 33.05 48.34 -68.01
CA ASN A 435 32.51 49.69 -67.83
C ASN A 435 31.01 49.75 -67.46
N TRP A 436 30.44 48.67 -66.92
CA TRP A 436 29.07 48.61 -66.41
C TRP A 436 29.01 48.98 -64.93
N VAL A 437 29.46 50.19 -64.60
CA VAL A 437 29.72 50.64 -63.22
C VAL A 437 28.51 50.52 -62.30
N PHE A 438 27.32 50.93 -62.77
CA PHE A 438 26.09 50.88 -61.98
C PHE A 438 25.70 49.44 -61.57
N PHE A 439 25.80 48.49 -62.51
CA PHE A 439 25.49 47.09 -62.25
C PHE A 439 26.54 46.39 -61.39
N GLY A 440 27.82 46.77 -61.52
CA GLY A 440 28.89 46.32 -60.64
C GLY A 440 28.62 46.70 -59.17
N PHE A 441 28.23 47.97 -58.93
CA PHE A 441 27.88 48.44 -57.59
C PHE A 441 26.66 47.73 -57.01
N LEU A 442 25.57 47.60 -57.79
CA LEU A 442 24.35 46.89 -57.36
C LEU A 442 24.65 45.43 -56.97
N THR A 443 25.53 44.75 -57.70
CA THR A 443 25.89 43.35 -57.41
C THR A 443 26.65 43.23 -56.08
N LEU A 444 27.58 44.15 -55.80
CA LEU A 444 28.31 44.17 -54.53
C LEU A 444 27.38 44.49 -53.35
N VAL A 445 26.48 45.46 -53.50
CA VAL A 445 25.48 45.79 -52.47
C VAL A 445 24.52 44.61 -52.24
N GLY A 446 24.05 43.97 -53.31
CA GLY A 446 23.20 42.78 -53.23
C GLY A 446 23.88 41.61 -52.53
N ALA A 447 25.16 41.35 -52.84
CA ALA A 447 25.97 40.35 -52.15
C ALA A 447 26.17 40.68 -50.67
N PHE A 448 26.42 41.96 -50.34
CA PHE A 448 26.52 42.42 -48.96
C PHE A 448 25.22 42.21 -48.19
N ILE A 449 24.07 42.60 -48.75
CA ILE A 449 22.76 42.38 -48.14
C ILE A 449 22.49 40.88 -47.97
N ALA A 450 22.76 40.06 -49.00
CA ALA A 450 22.59 38.61 -48.92
C ALA A 450 23.45 37.99 -47.80
N VAL A 451 24.69 38.46 -47.64
CA VAL A 451 25.58 38.05 -46.55
C VAL A 451 25.04 38.52 -45.19
N CYS A 452 24.55 39.75 -45.08
CA CYS A 452 23.89 40.24 -43.87
C CYS A 452 22.64 39.42 -43.53
N VAL A 453 21.89 38.94 -44.52
CA VAL A 453 20.72 38.07 -44.32
C VAL A 453 21.15 36.65 -43.94
N ILE A 454 22.13 36.05 -44.61
CA ILE A 454 22.67 34.72 -44.30
C ILE A 454 23.28 34.70 -42.89
N LEU A 455 24.06 35.72 -42.54
CA LEU A 455 24.62 35.87 -41.22
C LEU A 455 23.54 36.28 -40.21
N GLY A 456 22.60 37.16 -40.53
CA GLY A 456 21.53 37.56 -39.61
C GLY A 456 20.56 36.42 -39.26
N SER A 457 20.22 35.56 -40.24
CA SER A 457 19.37 34.38 -40.04
C SER A 457 20.14 33.14 -39.56
N GLY A 458 21.46 33.09 -39.76
CA GLY A 458 22.31 31.93 -39.47
C GLY A 458 23.43 32.13 -38.44
N ALA A 459 23.67 33.33 -37.92
CA ALA A 459 24.74 33.61 -36.93
C ALA A 459 24.47 32.99 -35.55
N GLY A 460 23.25 32.53 -35.30
CA GLY A 460 22.98 31.69 -34.14
C GLY A 460 23.79 30.40 -34.23
N ALA A 461 24.52 30.06 -33.15
CA ALA A 461 25.24 28.80 -33.05
C ALA A 461 24.34 27.54 -33.13
N LEU A 462 23.01 27.73 -33.16
CA LEU A 462 21.96 26.71 -33.12
C LEU A 462 20.88 26.95 -34.20
N PRO A 463 20.24 25.89 -34.72
CA PRO A 463 18.97 25.99 -35.47
C PRO A 463 17.86 26.71 -34.70
N PRO A 464 16.86 27.31 -35.38
CA PRO A 464 15.70 27.92 -34.71
C PRO A 464 15.01 26.95 -33.74
N ALA A 465 14.79 25.69 -34.16
CA ALA A 465 14.20 24.64 -33.32
C ALA A 465 15.04 24.36 -32.05
N GLU A 466 16.37 24.26 -32.19
CA GLU A 466 17.29 24.04 -31.07
C GLU A 466 17.45 25.28 -30.19
N THR A 467 17.23 26.48 -30.75
CA THR A 467 17.22 27.74 -29.99
C THR A 467 15.97 27.83 -29.10
N GLY A 468 14.84 27.28 -29.56
CA GLY A 468 13.65 27.05 -28.74
C GLY A 468 13.97 26.15 -27.55
N LYS A 469 14.52 24.96 -27.82
CA LYS A 469 14.93 24.00 -26.77
C LYS A 469 15.92 24.61 -25.78
N LEU A 470 16.89 25.41 -26.24
CA LEU A 470 17.85 26.10 -25.37
C LEU A 470 17.16 27.01 -24.35
N ARG A 471 16.13 27.75 -24.76
CA ARG A 471 15.36 28.64 -23.87
C ARG A 471 14.57 27.88 -22.81
N GLU A 472 14.27 26.61 -23.06
CA GLU A 472 13.57 25.73 -22.12
C GLU A 472 14.51 25.07 -21.11
N PHE A 473 15.84 25.15 -21.28
CA PHE A 473 16.78 24.61 -20.31
C PHE A 473 16.61 25.34 -18.97
N PRO A 474 16.30 24.67 -17.84
CA PRO A 474 15.84 25.34 -16.63
C PRO A 474 16.75 26.49 -16.15
N PRO A 475 18.10 26.34 -16.09
CA PRO A 475 18.98 27.44 -15.70
C PRO A 475 18.93 28.65 -16.65
N VAL A 476 18.67 28.44 -17.95
CA VAL A 476 18.50 29.53 -18.92
C VAL A 476 17.11 30.14 -18.78
N ARG A 477 16.07 29.30 -18.77
CA ARG A 477 14.67 29.71 -18.66
C ARG A 477 14.43 30.56 -17.41
N ASP A 478 14.90 30.08 -16.25
CA ASP A 478 14.66 30.71 -14.96
C ASP A 478 15.38 32.06 -14.85
N ARG A 479 16.50 32.25 -15.57
CA ARG A 479 17.16 33.56 -15.68
C ARG A 479 16.40 34.50 -16.61
N LEU A 480 15.98 34.02 -17.78
CA LEU A 480 15.20 34.81 -18.73
C LEU A 480 13.85 35.26 -18.14
N SER A 481 13.19 34.42 -17.33
CA SER A 481 11.89 34.75 -16.73
C SER A 481 11.95 35.87 -15.69
N THR A 482 13.14 36.20 -15.15
CA THR A 482 13.29 37.37 -14.26
C THR A 482 13.16 38.71 -14.99
N GLY A 483 13.25 38.71 -16.32
CA GLY A 483 13.30 39.94 -17.14
C GLY A 483 14.62 40.73 -17.03
N ALA A 484 15.53 40.33 -16.14
CA ALA A 484 16.80 41.01 -15.91
C ALA A 484 17.97 40.44 -16.75
N TRP A 485 17.76 39.31 -17.43
CA TRP A 485 18.78 38.59 -18.20
C TRP A 485 18.31 38.31 -19.63
N PHE A 486 19.25 38.35 -20.57
CA PHE A 486 19.01 38.19 -22.00
C PHE A 486 20.10 37.30 -22.63
N LEU A 487 19.78 36.65 -23.75
CA LEU A 487 20.72 35.80 -24.47
C LEU A 487 21.82 36.64 -25.13
N GLY A 488 23.08 36.26 -24.93
CA GLY A 488 24.24 36.90 -25.54
C GLY A 488 25.33 37.27 -24.53
N ALA A 489 26.48 37.74 -25.02
CA ALA A 489 27.58 38.19 -24.17
C ALA A 489 27.53 39.70 -23.84
N LYS A 490 26.74 40.48 -24.58
CA LYS A 490 26.66 41.93 -24.44
C LYS A 490 25.30 42.51 -24.85
N PRO A 491 24.87 43.65 -24.28
CA PRO A 491 23.67 44.37 -24.71
C PRO A 491 23.79 44.92 -26.14
N PRO A 492 22.67 45.15 -26.85
CA PRO A 492 22.67 45.79 -28.16
C PRO A 492 23.25 47.21 -28.10
N GLY A 493 24.03 47.61 -29.10
CA GLY A 493 24.54 48.98 -29.24
C GLY A 493 25.74 49.34 -28.38
N VAL A 494 26.34 48.37 -27.66
CA VAL A 494 27.60 48.58 -26.92
C VAL A 494 28.76 47.94 -27.69
N ASN A 495 29.73 48.77 -28.08
CA ASN A 495 30.94 48.35 -28.81
C ASN A 495 32.16 48.35 -27.92
#